data_AF-A0A444IV08-F1
#
_entry.id   AF-A0A444IV08-F1
#
_cell.length_a   1.000
_cell.length_b   1.000
_cell.length_c   1.000
_cell.angle_alpha   90.00
_cell.angle_beta   90.00
_cell.angle_gamma   90.00
#
_symmetry.space_group_name_H-M   'P 1'
#
loop_
_entity.id
_entity.type
_entity.pdbx_description
1 polymer ?
#
loop_
_entity_poly.entity_id
_entity_poly.type
_entity_poly.pdbx_seq_one_letter_code
_entity_poly.pdbx_strand_id
1 'polypeptide(L)' 'MQARKMILETDRHGRLVNQPKLPPNIRMEAIFLIPEKKRKGKKRRKPSHVIAGKGKILGDIISPVSLPDDWDVLQ' A
#
# COMPACT_ATOMS: atom_id res chain seq x y z
N MET A 1 -7.32 19.22 14.30
CA MET A 1 -6.27 19.47 13.28
C MET A 1 -6.86 19.23 11.90
N GLN A 2 -6.62 20.11 10.92
CA GLN A 2 -7.11 19.95 9.55
C GLN A 2 -5.92 19.70 8.62
N ALA A 3 -5.87 18.55 7.97
CA ALA A 3 -4.80 18.19 7.04
C ALA A 3 -5.24 18.46 5.60
N ARG A 4 -4.41 19.16 4.82
CA ARG A 4 -4.59 19.35 3.38
C ARG A 4 -3.57 18.50 2.63
N LYS A 5 -4.04 17.66 1.71
CA LYS A 5 -3.18 16.92 0.79
C LYS A 5 -2.82 17.80 -0.40
N MET A 6 -1.53 17.99 -0.63
CA MET A 6 -0.98 18.67 -1.80
C MET A 6 0.15 17.81 -2.36
N ILE A 7 0.20 17.67 -3.70
CA ILE A 7 1.34 17.03 -4.36
C ILE A 7 2.39 18.11 -4.59
N LEU A 8 3.60 17.85 -4.09
CA LEU A 8 4.74 18.73 -4.24
C LEU A 8 5.76 18.07 -5.16
N GLU A 9 6.34 18.86 -6.05
CA GLU A 9 7.36 18.40 -6.99
C GLU A 9 8.70 19.04 -6.68
N THR A 10 9.78 18.29 -6.92
CA THR A 10 11.15 18.75 -6.76
C THR A 10 11.84 18.90 -8.10
N ASP A 11 12.73 19.89 -8.19
CA ASP A 11 13.62 20.06 -9.33
C ASP A 11 14.75 19.01 -9.33
N ARG A 12 15.63 19.08 -10.34
CA ARG A 12 16.81 18.20 -10.46
C ARG A 12 17.83 18.31 -9.32
N HIS A 13 17.73 19.35 -8.50
CA HIS A 13 18.57 19.59 -7.33
C HIS A 13 17.85 19.25 -6.02
N GLY A 14 16.62 18.71 -6.09
CA GLY A 14 15.82 18.32 -4.93
C GLY A 14 15.06 19.47 -4.27
N ARG A 15 14.99 20.66 -4.89
CA ARG A 15 14.28 21.82 -4.33
C ARG A 15 12.82 21.80 -4.73
N LEU A 16 11.92 22.12 -3.80
CA LEU A 16 10.49 22.25 -4.10
C LEU A 16 10.27 23.35 -5.15
N VAL A 17 9.62 23.00 -6.25
CA VAL A 17 9.36 23.93 -7.37
C VAL A 17 8.27 24.94 -6.99
N ASN A 18 7.20 24.46 -6.35
CA ASN A 18 6.05 25.26 -5.95
C ASN A 18 5.74 25.05 -4.46
N GLN A 19 5.97 26.07 -3.64
CA GLN A 19 5.68 26.04 -2.21
C GLN A 19 4.35 26.77 -1.93
N PRO A 20 3.47 26.22 -1.08
CA PRO A 20 2.23 26.89 -0.72
C PRO A 20 2.52 28.14 0.10
N LYS A 21 1.72 29.19 -0.11
CA LYS A 21 1.75 30.38 0.76
C LYS A 21 1.23 30.00 2.14
N LEU A 22 2.02 30.28 3.16
CA LEU A 22 1.68 30.09 4.56
C LEU A 22 1.38 31.44 5.22
N PRO A 23 0.47 31.50 6.20
CA PRO A 23 0.29 32.68 7.03
C PRO A 23 1.58 33.07 7.76
N PRO A 24 1.79 34.35 8.09
CA PRO A 24 2.95 34.79 8.86
C PRO A 24 2.91 34.22 10.29
N ASN A 25 4.09 33.90 10.84
CA ASN A 25 4.30 33.52 12.24
C ASN A 25 3.52 32.29 12.74
N ILE A 26 3.27 31.29 11.87
CA ILE A 26 2.61 30.04 12.29
C ILE A 26 3.62 28.91 12.52
N ARG A 27 3.36 28.07 13.53
CA ARG A 27 4.00 26.76 13.69
C ARG A 27 3.18 25.72 12.94
N MET A 28 3.82 24.92 12.09
CA MET A 28 3.14 23.87 11.33
C MET A 28 3.84 22.52 11.48
N GLU A 29 3.05 21.45 11.41
CA GLU A 29 3.53 20.08 11.28
C GLU A 29 3.26 19.60 9.87
N ALA A 30 4.23 18.88 9.28
CA ALA A 30 4.15 18.38 7.91
C ALA A 30 4.44 16.88 7.89
N ILE A 31 3.67 16.15 7.07
CA ILE A 31 3.87 14.72 6.80
C ILE A 31 4.25 14.58 5.34
N PHE A 32 5.43 14.03 5.06
CA PHE A 32 5.91 13.79 3.70
C PHE A 32 5.64 12.35 3.29
N LEU A 33 4.88 12.16 2.22
CA LEU A 33 4.76 10.88 1.53
C LEU A 33 5.57 10.95 0.24
N ILE A 34 6.73 10.32 0.21
CA ILE A 34 7.55 10.19 -1.00
C ILE A 34 7.09 8.93 -1.73
N PRO A 35 6.44 9.05 -2.90
CA PRO A 35 6.06 7.87 -3.67
C PRO A 35 7.35 7.18 -4.14
N GLU A 36 7.53 5.90 -3.81
CA GLU A 36 8.57 5.13 -4.48
C GLU A 36 8.31 5.20 -6.00
N LYS A 37 9.32 5.56 -6.80
CA LYS A 37 9.29 5.25 -8.24
C LYS A 37 8.83 3.82 -8.33
N LYS A 38 7.78 3.53 -9.13
CA LYS A 38 7.30 2.17 -9.37
C LYS A 38 8.50 1.30 -9.73
N ARG A 39 9.14 0.68 -8.74
CA ARG A 39 10.11 -0.38 -8.95
C ARG A 39 9.30 -1.35 -9.76
N LYS A 40 9.72 -1.64 -11.00
CA LYS A 40 9.06 -2.64 -11.84
C LYS A 40 8.79 -3.81 -10.91
N GLY A 41 7.51 -3.99 -10.54
CA GLY A 41 7.17 -4.83 -9.40
C GLY A 41 7.87 -6.16 -9.60
N LYS A 42 8.54 -6.69 -8.56
CA LYS A 42 9.22 -7.99 -8.65
C LYS A 42 8.32 -8.91 -9.47
N LYS A 43 8.82 -9.44 -10.59
CA LYS A 43 8.04 -10.33 -11.47
C LYS A 43 7.35 -11.34 -10.56
N ARG A 44 6.02 -11.22 -10.40
CA ARG A 44 5.27 -12.14 -9.56
C ARG A 44 5.53 -13.54 -10.10
N ARG A 45 5.88 -14.47 -9.20
CA ARG A 45 6.04 -15.88 -9.58
C ARG A 45 4.72 -16.31 -10.22
N LYS A 46 4.80 -16.90 -11.40
CA LYS A 46 3.66 -17.50 -12.09
C LYS A 46 3.84 -19.02 -12.05
N PRO A 47 2.75 -19.79 -12.05
CA PRO A 47 2.83 -21.24 -12.23
C PRO A 47 3.53 -21.58 -13.55
N SER A 48 4.10 -22.79 -13.65
CA SER A 48 4.63 -23.29 -14.92
C SER A 48 3.55 -23.26 -16.01
N HIS A 49 3.95 -23.03 -17.25
CA HIS A 49 3.07 -23.04 -18.43
C HIS A 49 2.29 -24.37 -18.56
N VAL A 50 2.84 -25.47 -18.04
CA VAL A 50 2.20 -26.79 -18.07
C VAL A 50 0.91 -26.84 -17.24
N ILE A 51 0.84 -26.06 -16.16
CA ILE A 51 -0.26 -26.14 -15.16
C ILE A 51 -1.06 -24.84 -15.04
N ALA A 52 -0.54 -23.71 -15.52
CA ALA A 52 -1.22 -22.43 -15.44
C ALA A 52 -2.60 -22.49 -16.13
N GLY A 53 -3.67 -22.16 -15.40
CA GLY A 53 -5.04 -22.13 -15.91
C GLY A 53 -5.72 -23.50 -16.06
N LYS A 54 -5.06 -24.62 -15.73
CA LYS A 54 -5.66 -25.96 -15.81
C LYS A 54 -6.36 -26.42 -14.53
N GLY A 55 -6.13 -25.74 -13.42
CA GLY A 55 -6.80 -26.02 -12.14
C GLY A 55 -8.17 -25.34 -12.06
N LYS A 56 -9.13 -26.01 -11.44
CA LYS A 56 -10.43 -25.45 -11.05
C LYS A 56 -10.59 -25.59 -9.54
N ILE A 57 -11.04 -24.53 -8.89
CA ILE A 57 -11.44 -24.59 -7.48
C ILE A 57 -12.81 -25.26 -7.42
N LEU A 58 -12.92 -26.36 -6.69
CA LEU A 58 -14.17 -27.16 -6.58
C LEU A 58 -14.97 -26.87 -5.31
N GLY A 59 -14.46 -26.03 -4.41
CA GLY A 59 -15.10 -25.72 -3.14
C GLY A 59 -14.51 -24.47 -2.51
N ASP A 60 -14.85 -24.21 -1.26
CA ASP A 60 -14.27 -23.10 -0.51
C ASP A 60 -12.81 -23.43 -0.15
N ILE A 61 -11.90 -22.50 -0.47
CA ILE A 61 -10.47 -22.60 -0.18
C ILE A 61 -9.99 -21.50 0.77
N ILE A 62 -10.91 -20.64 1.21
CA ILE A 62 -10.66 -19.51 2.09
C ILE A 62 -11.09 -19.86 3.51
N SER A 63 -12.22 -20.56 3.66
CA SER A 63 -12.74 -20.90 4.97
C SER A 63 -11.79 -21.82 5.75
N PRO A 64 -11.64 -21.60 7.07
CA PRO A 64 -10.95 -22.51 7.97
C PRO A 64 -11.57 -23.90 7.91
N VAL A 65 -10.72 -24.93 8.04
CA VAL A 65 -11.19 -26.32 8.16
C VAL A 65 -11.80 -26.59 9.54
N SER A 66 -11.33 -25.89 10.58
CA SER A 66 -11.83 -25.99 11.95
C SER A 66 -13.11 -25.19 12.13
N LEU A 67 -14.04 -25.73 12.92
CA LEU A 67 -15.26 -25.01 13.29
C LEU A 67 -14.91 -23.87 14.25
N PRO A 68 -15.70 -22.78 14.28
CA PRO A 68 -15.45 -21.66 15.19
C PRO A 68 -15.38 -22.07 16.67
N ASP A 69 -16.16 -23.06 17.08
CA ASP A 69 -16.18 -23.54 18.47
C ASP A 69 -14.87 -24.27 18.86
N ASP A 70 -14.11 -24.76 17.89
CA ASP A 70 -12.79 -25.38 18.11
C ASP A 70 -11.70 -24.33 18.42
N TRP A 71 -12.03 -23.03 18.36
CA TRP A 71 -11.06 -21.96 18.54
C TRP A 71 -10.89 -21.56 20.01
N ASP A 72 -11.86 -21.86 20.87
CA ASP A 72 -11.87 -21.52 22.29
C ASP A 72 -11.16 -22.59 23.14
N VAL A 73 -9.88 -22.86 22.84
CA VAL A 73 -9.08 -23.90 23.52
C VAL A 73 -8.52 -23.44 24.88
N LEU A 74 -8.87 -22.23 25.34
CA LEU A 74 -8.41 -21.65 26.62
C LEU A 74 -9.56 -20.93 27.32
N GLN A 75 -10.44 -21.69 27.98
CA GLN A 75 -11.32 -21.17 29.04
C GLN A 75 -10.73 -21.45 30.41
#